data_AF-A0A5C7PVS0-F1
#
_entry.id   AF-A0A5C7PVS0-F1
#
_cell.length_a   1.000
_cell.length_b   1.000
_cell.length_c   1.000
_cell.angle_alpha   90.00
_cell.angle_beta   90.00
_cell.angle_gamma   90.00
#
_symmetry.space_group_name_H-M   'P 1'
#
loop_
_entity.id
_entity.type
_entity.pdbx_description
1 polymer ?
#
loop_
_entity_poly.entity_id
_entity_poly.type
_entity_poly.pdbx_seq_one_letter_code
_entity_poly.pdbx_strand_id
1 'polypeptide(L)'
;MAGCTTSRRSRRTPPRAANGGCGARTGLTTVAEIIKVEIRGLTGVLDALKSLPPEIVSKRGGPVRASLRAAANVLRDQAKANVARIIAEPNIDGDNRSTGLLHKSIQTKRSKLKQGVNGEAFVVGIRRGQKYPANRQARKEAVTAVQVGRLLEYGTEKRKPMPWLRPAFDAKGSAALARFSEEMQKRTTAAIKKAEKLAAAKANQP
;
A
#
# COMPACT_ATOMS: atom_id res chain seq x y z
N MET A 1 -64.88 25.32 -23.65
CA MET A 1 -64.04 25.82 -24.76
C MET A 1 -62.67 26.19 -24.23
N ALA A 2 -61.64 26.02 -25.07
CA ALA A 2 -60.21 26.32 -24.89
C ALA A 2 -59.39 25.34 -24.02
N GLY A 3 -58.89 24.28 -24.67
CA GLY A 3 -57.73 23.52 -24.20
C GLY A 3 -56.42 24.25 -24.52
N CYS A 4 -55.46 24.19 -23.60
CA CYS A 4 -54.11 24.72 -23.77
C CYS A 4 -53.11 23.57 -23.61
N THR A 5 -52.76 22.91 -24.71
CA THR A 5 -51.71 21.91 -24.81
C THR A 5 -50.35 22.60 -24.96
N THR A 6 -49.57 22.67 -23.86
CA THR A 6 -48.20 23.22 -23.91
C THR A 6 -47.21 22.12 -24.24
N SER A 7 -46.75 22.08 -25.50
CA SER A 7 -45.69 21.19 -25.96
C SER A 7 -44.35 21.54 -25.31
N ARG A 8 -43.73 20.59 -24.59
CA ARG A 8 -42.37 20.72 -24.07
C ARG A 8 -41.38 20.33 -25.18
N ARG A 9 -40.92 21.31 -25.97
CA ARG A 9 -39.75 21.13 -26.86
C ARG A 9 -38.49 20.91 -26.01
N SER A 10 -37.93 19.71 -26.08
CA SER A 10 -36.58 19.42 -25.57
C SER A 10 -35.55 20.22 -26.37
N ARG A 11 -34.84 21.15 -25.72
CA ARG A 11 -33.64 21.77 -26.30
C ARG A 11 -32.51 20.74 -26.29
N ARG A 12 -32.19 20.16 -27.45
CA ARG A 12 -30.94 19.41 -27.67
C ARG A 12 -29.82 20.43 -27.87
N THR A 13 -28.91 20.53 -26.91
CA THR A 13 -27.63 21.23 -27.07
C THR A 13 -26.72 20.41 -28.00
N PRO A 14 -26.01 21.04 -28.97
CA PRO A 14 -25.03 20.34 -29.78
C PRO A 14 -23.77 20.01 -28.97
N PRO A 15 -23.07 18.89 -29.26
CA PRO A 15 -21.81 18.56 -28.61
C PRO A 15 -20.70 19.52 -29.03
N ARG A 16 -19.92 19.94 -28.03
CA ARG A 16 -18.77 20.85 -28.14
C ARG A 16 -17.61 20.13 -28.83
N ALA A 17 -17.06 20.74 -29.88
CA ALA A 17 -15.88 20.27 -30.59
C ALA A 17 -14.69 20.04 -29.63
N ALA A 18 -14.11 18.84 -29.68
CA ALA A 18 -12.90 18.49 -28.94
C ALA A 18 -11.68 18.98 -29.74
N ASN A 19 -11.07 20.08 -29.31
CA ASN A 19 -9.76 20.49 -29.79
C ASN A 19 -8.69 19.54 -29.25
N GLY A 20 -8.11 18.74 -30.15
CA GLY A 20 -6.96 17.89 -29.92
C GLY A 20 -5.70 18.73 -29.78
N GLY A 21 -5.23 18.91 -28.55
CA GLY A 21 -3.87 19.31 -28.23
C GLY A 21 -3.07 18.09 -27.77
N CYS A 22 -2.48 17.37 -28.72
CA CYS A 22 -1.61 16.23 -28.44
C CYS A 22 -0.24 16.75 -27.96
N GLY A 23 -0.13 17.06 -26.66
CA GLY A 23 1.14 17.34 -26.02
C GLY A 23 1.93 16.04 -25.85
N ALA A 24 2.99 15.88 -26.64
CA ALA A 24 3.93 14.78 -26.56
C ALA A 24 4.46 14.62 -25.11
N ARG A 25 4.02 13.56 -24.43
CA ARG A 25 4.65 13.07 -23.21
C ARG A 25 5.86 12.25 -23.62
N THR A 26 7.01 12.91 -23.77
CA THR A 26 8.31 12.24 -23.86
C THR A 26 8.48 11.36 -22.62
N GLY A 27 8.64 10.06 -22.85
CA GLY A 27 8.58 9.04 -21.83
C GLY A 27 9.73 9.10 -20.84
N LEU A 28 9.41 9.16 -19.55
CA LEU A 28 10.23 8.50 -18.54
C LEU A 28 9.89 7.01 -18.60
N THR A 29 10.76 6.22 -19.24
CA THR A 29 10.78 4.76 -19.16
C THR A 29 11.15 4.36 -17.74
N THR A 30 10.16 4.32 -16.85
CA THR A 30 10.30 3.71 -15.52
C THR A 30 10.57 2.22 -15.68
N VAL A 31 11.80 1.78 -15.39
CA VAL A 31 12.09 0.36 -15.17
C VAL A 31 11.46 -0.05 -13.84
N ALA A 32 10.22 -0.54 -13.92
CA ALA A 32 9.60 -1.25 -12.81
C ALA A 32 10.19 -2.66 -12.76
N GLU A 33 11.30 -2.82 -12.03
CA GLU A 33 11.89 -4.13 -11.82
C GLU A 33 11.03 -4.94 -10.84
N ILE A 34 10.53 -6.08 -11.31
CA ILE A 34 9.78 -7.03 -10.48
C ILE A 34 10.78 -8.06 -9.94
N ILE A 35 11.14 -7.94 -8.66
CA ILE A 35 11.95 -8.94 -7.97
C ILE A 35 11.04 -10.08 -7.51
N LYS A 36 11.24 -11.28 -8.06
CA LYS A 36 10.57 -12.50 -7.60
C LYS A 36 11.43 -13.17 -6.53
N VAL A 37 10.87 -13.35 -5.34
CA VAL A 37 11.53 -14.06 -4.24
C VAL A 37 10.73 -15.31 -3.90
N GLU A 38 11.41 -16.46 -3.85
CA GLU A 38 10.82 -17.73 -3.46
C GLU A 38 11.38 -18.18 -2.11
N ILE A 39 10.50 -18.58 -1.19
CA ILE A 39 10.89 -19.12 0.10
C ILE A 39 10.84 -20.64 0.01
N ARG A 40 12.00 -21.30 0.10
CA ARG A 40 12.12 -22.77 0.18
C ARG A 40 12.12 -23.20 1.66
N GLY A 41 11.55 -24.37 1.97
CA GLY A 41 11.58 -24.94 3.33
C GLY A 41 10.32 -24.71 4.21
N LEU A 42 9.24 -24.18 3.65
CA LEU A 42 7.95 -24.03 4.36
C LEU A 42 6.96 -25.20 4.13
N THR A 43 7.42 -26.33 3.58
CA THR A 43 6.56 -27.46 3.20
C THR A 43 5.72 -27.98 4.37
N GLY A 44 6.34 -28.24 5.52
CA GLY A 44 5.63 -28.68 6.72
C GLY A 44 4.58 -27.68 7.23
N VAL A 45 4.78 -26.37 7.00
CA VAL A 45 3.79 -25.34 7.37
C VAL A 45 2.61 -25.36 6.41
N LEU A 46 2.84 -25.58 5.11
CA LEU A 46 1.77 -25.66 4.12
C LEU A 46 0.90 -26.91 4.33
N ASP A 47 1.52 -28.03 4.67
CA ASP A 47 0.78 -29.27 4.93
C ASP A 47 -0.06 -29.15 6.20
N ALA A 48 0.48 -28.52 7.25
CA ALA A 48 -0.29 -28.17 8.45
C ALA A 48 -1.44 -27.20 8.18
N LEU A 49 -1.31 -26.28 7.22
CA LEU A 49 -2.41 -25.38 6.84
C LEU A 49 -3.50 -26.07 6.03
N LYS A 50 -3.16 -27.10 5.24
CA LYS A 50 -4.13 -27.88 4.47
C LYS A 50 -4.95 -28.83 5.35
N SER A 51 -4.37 -29.35 6.44
CA SER A 51 -5.06 -30.25 7.36
C SER A 51 -6.01 -29.52 8.31
N LEU A 52 -5.83 -28.22 8.50
CA LEU A 52 -6.68 -27.42 9.38
C LEU A 52 -8.03 -27.06 8.73
N PRO A 53 -9.12 -27.01 9.51
CA PRO A 53 -10.42 -26.62 8.99
C PRO A 53 -10.40 -25.17 8.46
N PRO A 54 -11.14 -24.88 7.38
CA PRO A 54 -11.14 -23.58 6.73
C PRO A 54 -11.65 -22.45 7.63
N GLU A 55 -12.42 -22.75 8.67
CA GLU A 55 -12.89 -21.77 9.65
C GLU A 55 -11.74 -21.04 10.37
N ILE A 56 -10.63 -21.75 10.60
CA ILE A 56 -9.48 -21.25 11.34
C ILE A 56 -8.46 -20.61 10.39
N VAL A 57 -8.28 -21.19 9.21
CA VAL A 57 -7.30 -20.74 8.21
C VAL A 57 -7.83 -19.59 7.33
N SER A 58 -9.13 -19.58 7.01
CA SER A 58 -9.68 -18.68 5.99
C SER A 58 -10.41 -17.46 6.55
N LYS A 59 -10.82 -17.47 7.83
CA LYS A 59 -11.56 -16.33 8.40
C LYS A 59 -10.68 -15.08 8.47
N ARG A 60 -11.05 -14.06 7.69
CA ARG A 60 -10.37 -12.74 7.61
C ARG A 60 -8.89 -12.80 7.19
N GLY A 61 -8.47 -13.83 6.44
CA GLY A 61 -7.11 -13.97 5.90
C GLY A 61 -6.13 -14.73 6.81
N GLY A 62 -6.59 -15.24 7.95
CA GLY A 62 -5.90 -16.27 8.72
C GLY A 62 -4.48 -15.93 9.20
N PRO A 63 -3.65 -16.97 9.45
CA PRO A 63 -2.27 -16.79 9.89
C PRO A 63 -1.42 -16.06 8.83
N VAL A 64 -1.68 -16.33 7.54
CA VAL A 64 -0.94 -15.75 6.40
C VAL A 64 -1.03 -14.23 6.39
N ARG A 65 -2.25 -13.67 6.50
CA ARG A 65 -2.45 -12.21 6.48
C ARG A 65 -1.66 -11.52 7.60
N ALA A 66 -1.68 -12.10 8.79
CA ALA A 66 -1.04 -11.50 9.94
C ALA A 66 0.50 -11.56 9.82
N SER A 67 1.05 -12.65 9.29
CA SER A 67 2.49 -12.81 9.10
C SER A 67 3.02 -11.92 7.97
N LEU A 68 2.28 -11.79 6.87
CA LEU A 68 2.60 -10.82 5.81
C LEU A 68 2.56 -9.38 6.32
N ARG A 69 1.58 -9.05 7.18
CA ARG A 69 1.51 -7.72 7.80
C ARG A 69 2.72 -7.47 8.68
N ALA A 70 3.18 -8.46 9.45
CA ALA A 70 4.36 -8.33 10.30
C ALA A 70 5.63 -8.08 9.47
N ALA A 71 5.83 -8.85 8.40
CA ALA A 71 6.94 -8.65 7.47
C ALA A 71 6.90 -7.27 6.79
N ALA A 72 5.72 -6.85 6.30
CA ALA A 72 5.56 -5.54 5.69
C ALA A 72 5.77 -4.39 6.69
N ASN A 73 5.51 -4.59 7.98
CA ASN A 73 5.80 -3.57 8.99
C ASN A 73 7.30 -3.33 9.15
N VAL A 74 8.15 -4.36 9.04
CA VAL A 74 9.62 -4.19 9.08
C VAL A 74 10.08 -3.23 7.97
N LEU A 75 9.58 -3.43 6.75
CA LEU A 75 9.89 -2.55 5.62
C LEU A 75 9.33 -1.14 5.82
N ARG A 76 8.10 -1.01 6.33
CA ARG A 76 7.48 0.27 6.66
C ARG A 76 8.31 1.06 7.66
N ASP A 77 8.79 0.41 8.71
CA ASP A 77 9.51 1.05 9.79
C ASP A 77 10.90 1.51 9.32
N GLN A 78 11.56 0.72 8.48
CA GLN A 78 12.79 1.14 7.81
C GLN A 78 12.56 2.33 6.85
N ALA A 79 11.48 2.30 6.07
CA ALA A 79 11.14 3.39 5.16
C ALA A 79 10.84 4.69 5.93
N LYS A 80 10.20 4.59 7.10
CA LYS A 80 10.02 5.71 8.03
C LYS A 80 11.35 6.23 8.58
N ALA A 81 12.24 5.34 9.00
CA ALA A 81 13.57 5.73 9.49
C ALA A 81 14.38 6.46 8.40
N ASN A 82 14.33 5.99 7.15
CA ASN A 82 14.98 6.65 6.02
C ASN A 82 14.42 8.07 5.79
N VAL A 83 13.10 8.23 5.84
CA VAL A 83 12.47 9.57 5.71
C VAL A 83 12.77 10.45 6.92
N ALA A 84 12.84 9.90 8.13
CA ALA A 84 13.22 10.65 9.32
C ALA A 84 14.66 11.19 9.21
N ARG A 85 15.58 10.40 8.65
CA ARG A 85 16.95 10.85 8.35
C ARG A 85 16.96 12.01 7.33
N ILE A 86 16.21 11.89 6.24
CA ILE A 86 16.08 12.96 5.23
C ILE A 86 15.49 14.24 5.84
N ILE A 87 14.57 14.10 6.79
CA ILE A 87 14.00 15.26 7.50
C ILE A 87 15.00 15.87 8.48
N ALA A 88 15.88 15.08 9.08
CA ALA A 88 16.88 15.59 10.02
C ALA A 88 18.04 16.31 9.32
N GLU A 89 18.36 15.94 8.09
CA GLU A 89 19.37 16.62 7.27
C GLU A 89 18.93 18.06 6.96
N PRO A 90 19.74 19.09 7.29
CA PRO A 90 19.39 20.47 7.01
C PRO A 90 19.34 20.69 5.50
N ASN A 91 18.35 21.48 5.05
CA ASN A 91 18.32 21.93 3.66
C ASN A 91 19.51 22.87 3.40
N ILE A 92 19.84 23.08 2.11
CA ILE A 92 20.92 23.99 1.68
C ILE A 92 20.75 25.40 2.30
N ASP A 93 19.52 25.82 2.52
CA ASP A 93 19.16 27.13 3.11
C ASP A 93 19.26 27.17 4.65
N GLY A 94 19.71 26.08 5.32
CA GLY A 94 19.83 25.97 6.78
C GLY A 94 18.51 25.82 7.54
N ASP A 95 17.36 26.04 6.88
CA ASP A 95 16.03 25.94 7.47
C ASP A 95 15.48 24.51 7.35
N ASN A 96 15.17 23.87 8.48
CA ASN A 96 14.70 22.49 8.52
C ASN A 96 13.19 22.37 8.78
N ARG A 97 12.40 23.16 8.05
CA ARG A 97 10.93 23.16 8.15
C ARG A 97 10.32 21.95 7.44
N SER A 98 10.12 20.88 8.19
CA SER A 98 9.29 19.74 7.79
C SER A 98 7.98 19.71 8.57
N THR A 99 6.85 19.55 7.89
CA THR A 99 5.56 19.33 8.55
C THR A 99 5.40 17.88 9.05
N GLY A 100 6.33 16.98 8.71
CA GLY A 100 6.31 15.56 9.09
C GLY A 100 5.16 14.74 8.48
N LEU A 101 4.36 15.30 7.58
CA LEU A 101 3.18 14.65 7.01
C LEU A 101 3.54 13.39 6.21
N LEU A 102 4.61 13.43 5.43
CA LEU A 102 5.09 12.26 4.67
C LEU A 102 5.42 11.10 5.61
N HIS A 103 6.23 11.34 6.64
CA HIS A 103 6.61 10.34 7.63
C HIS A 103 5.38 9.68 8.30
N LYS A 104 4.40 10.49 8.71
CA LYS A 104 3.13 10.01 9.30
C LYS A 104 2.27 9.24 8.30
N SER A 105 2.37 9.55 7.01
CA SER A 105 1.56 8.93 5.96
C SER A 105 2.08 7.57 5.49
N ILE A 106 3.30 7.18 5.81
CA ILE A 106 3.86 5.87 5.45
C ILE A 106 3.13 4.79 6.24
N GLN A 107 2.48 3.87 5.50
CA GLN A 107 1.62 2.84 6.07
C GLN A 107 1.68 1.53 5.30
N THR A 108 1.31 0.46 5.99
CA THR A 108 1.10 -0.87 5.41
C THR A 108 -0.39 -1.04 5.12
N LYS A 109 -0.74 -1.28 3.85
CA LYS A 109 -2.13 -1.46 3.39
C LYS A 109 -2.30 -2.84 2.73
N ARG A 110 -3.42 -3.51 3.01
CA ARG A 110 -3.80 -4.72 2.27
C ARG A 110 -4.15 -4.35 0.82
N SER A 111 -3.55 -5.03 -0.14
CA SER A 111 -3.83 -4.86 -1.56
C SER A 111 -4.55 -6.08 -2.12
N LYS A 112 -5.33 -5.86 -3.18
CA LYS A 112 -5.82 -6.94 -4.03
C LYS A 112 -4.66 -7.39 -4.93
N LEU A 113 -4.58 -8.69 -5.19
CA LEU A 113 -3.71 -9.21 -6.23
C LEU A 113 -4.31 -8.92 -7.62
N LYS A 114 -3.52 -9.13 -8.67
CA LYS A 114 -4.02 -9.08 -10.05
C LYS A 114 -5.18 -10.07 -10.23
N GLN A 115 -6.09 -9.76 -11.15
CA GLN A 115 -7.22 -10.65 -11.47
C GLN A 115 -6.71 -12.05 -11.81
N GLY A 116 -7.36 -13.07 -11.25
CA GLY A 116 -6.99 -14.49 -11.44
C GLY A 116 -5.95 -15.04 -10.47
N VAL A 117 -5.36 -14.24 -9.58
CA VAL A 117 -4.40 -14.73 -8.59
C VAL A 117 -5.03 -14.77 -7.19
N ASN A 118 -5.14 -15.98 -6.64
CA ASN A 118 -5.57 -16.21 -5.26
C ASN A 118 -4.40 -15.96 -4.31
N GLY A 119 -4.63 -15.17 -3.25
CA GLY A 119 -3.61 -14.91 -2.24
C GLY A 119 -3.86 -13.67 -1.43
N GLU A 120 -2.91 -13.38 -0.54
CA GLU A 120 -2.89 -12.17 0.28
C GLU A 120 -1.71 -11.30 -0.12
N ALA A 121 -1.93 -9.99 -0.25
CA ALA A 121 -0.86 -9.03 -0.53
C ALA A 121 -0.96 -7.83 0.40
N PHE A 122 0.21 -7.33 0.78
CA PHE A 122 0.37 -6.06 1.47
C PHE A 122 1.29 -5.16 0.67
N VAL A 123 0.93 -3.88 0.62
CA VAL A 123 1.71 -2.82 0.00
C VAL A 123 2.15 -1.87 1.10
N VAL A 124 3.46 -1.65 1.16
CA VAL A 124 4.04 -0.55 1.94
C VAL A 124 4.07 0.67 1.04
N GLY A 125 3.47 1.76 1.51
CA GLY A 125 3.40 2.98 0.72
C GLY A 125 2.74 4.12 1.49
N ILE A 126 2.33 5.13 0.75
CA ILE A 126 1.82 6.38 1.34
C ILE A 126 0.29 6.32 1.41
N ARG A 127 -0.27 6.77 2.54
CA ARG A 127 -1.71 6.96 2.73
C ARG A 127 -2.25 7.97 1.73
N ARG A 128 -3.21 7.53 0.91
CA ARG A 128 -3.92 8.40 -0.04
C ARG A 128 -4.81 9.40 0.71
N GLY A 129 -4.99 10.58 0.12
CA GLY A 129 -5.87 11.64 0.65
C GLY A 129 -5.22 12.56 1.69
N GLN A 130 -3.98 12.29 2.12
CA GLN A 130 -3.23 13.20 2.99
C GLN A 130 -2.69 14.37 2.17
N LYS A 131 -3.04 15.60 2.57
CA LYS A 131 -2.71 16.85 1.87
C LYS A 131 -1.98 17.79 2.81
N TYR A 132 -0.97 18.47 2.29
CA TYR A 132 -0.36 19.61 2.98
C TYR A 132 -1.34 20.79 2.95
N PRO A 133 -1.33 21.67 3.96
CA PRO A 133 -2.19 22.85 3.96
C PRO A 133 -1.95 23.64 2.68
N ALA A 134 -3.03 23.96 1.95
CA ALA A 134 -2.93 24.78 0.76
C ALA A 134 -2.47 26.18 1.17
N ASN A 135 -1.46 26.71 0.47
CA ASN A 135 -1.15 28.12 0.61
C ASN A 135 -2.29 28.92 -0.05
N ARG A 136 -3.17 29.48 0.79
CA ARG A 136 -4.35 30.26 0.35
C ARG A 136 -3.94 31.51 -0.44
N GLN A 137 -2.78 32.10 -0.15
CA GLN A 137 -2.25 33.24 -0.89
C GLN A 137 -1.78 32.86 -2.30
N ALA A 138 -1.17 31.68 -2.45
CA ALA A 138 -0.60 31.25 -3.74
C ALA A 138 -1.64 30.73 -4.76
N ARG A 139 -2.92 30.55 -4.36
CA ARG A 139 -3.99 29.88 -5.14
C ARG A 139 -3.57 28.53 -5.77
N LYS A 140 -2.56 27.87 -5.21
CA LYS A 140 -2.07 26.58 -5.70
C LYS A 140 -2.85 25.44 -5.05
N GLU A 141 -3.12 24.40 -5.83
CA GLU A 141 -3.72 23.18 -5.30
C GLU A 141 -2.88 22.59 -4.16
N ALA A 142 -3.55 22.00 -3.17
CA ALA A 142 -2.90 21.34 -2.06
C ALA A 142 -2.08 20.14 -2.55
N VAL A 143 -0.76 20.18 -2.33
CA VAL A 143 0.13 19.06 -2.64
C VAL A 143 -0.23 17.88 -1.73
N THR A 144 -0.25 16.68 -2.29
CA THR A 144 -0.52 15.44 -1.54
C THR A 144 0.77 14.82 -1.00
N ALA A 145 0.67 14.08 0.10
CA ALA A 145 1.79 13.28 0.62
C ALA A 145 2.33 12.28 -0.42
N VAL A 146 1.45 11.73 -1.26
CA VAL A 146 1.83 10.81 -2.35
C VAL A 146 2.69 11.51 -3.39
N GLN A 147 2.33 12.73 -3.80
CA GLN A 147 3.13 13.53 -4.73
C GLN A 147 4.50 13.83 -4.12
N VAL A 148 4.55 14.35 -2.88
CA VAL A 148 5.83 14.66 -2.21
C VAL A 148 6.72 13.43 -2.10
N GLY A 149 6.19 12.27 -1.69
CA GLY A 149 6.99 11.06 -1.57
C GLY A 149 7.53 10.53 -2.91
N ARG A 150 6.80 10.72 -4.01
CA ARG A 150 7.29 10.39 -5.36
C ARG A 150 8.39 11.35 -5.83
N LEU A 151 8.19 12.64 -5.62
CA LEU A 151 9.20 13.66 -5.94
C LEU A 151 10.46 13.46 -5.10
N LEU A 152 10.32 12.98 -3.87
CA LEU A 152 11.47 12.64 -3.01
C LEU A 152 12.23 11.43 -3.54
N GLU A 153 11.52 10.34 -3.88
CA GLU A 153 12.14 9.09 -4.34
C GLU A 153 12.88 9.27 -5.67
N TYR A 154 12.24 9.91 -6.65
CA TYR A 154 12.75 10.02 -8.01
C TYR A 154 13.46 11.34 -8.31
N GLY A 155 13.32 12.32 -7.43
CA GLY A 155 13.81 13.67 -7.67
C GLY A 155 12.91 14.46 -8.61
N THR A 156 13.39 15.65 -8.94
CA THR A 156 12.77 16.60 -9.86
C THR A 156 13.88 17.28 -10.65
N GLU A 157 13.53 18.05 -11.69
CA GLU A 157 14.49 18.89 -12.42
C GLU A 157 15.32 19.79 -11.48
N LYS A 158 14.72 20.24 -10.38
CA LYS A 158 15.34 21.19 -9.43
C LYS A 158 16.00 20.52 -8.23
N ARG A 159 15.82 19.22 -8.02
CA ARG A 159 16.29 18.54 -6.81
C ARG A 159 16.65 17.09 -7.12
N LYS A 160 17.86 16.68 -6.70
CA LYS A 160 18.33 15.29 -6.82
C LYS A 160 17.41 14.31 -6.08
N PRO A 161 17.30 13.05 -6.55
CA PRO A 161 16.55 12.00 -5.86
C PRO A 161 17.15 11.70 -4.48
N MET A 162 16.29 11.54 -3.47
CA MET A 162 16.65 10.93 -2.19
C MET A 162 15.76 9.70 -2.00
N PRO A 163 16.19 8.55 -2.55
CA PRO A 163 15.42 7.33 -2.46
C PRO A 163 15.31 6.92 -0.98
N TRP A 164 14.11 6.57 -0.56
CA TRP A 164 13.80 6.18 0.83
C TRP A 164 13.07 4.84 0.89
N LEU A 165 12.28 4.51 -0.14
CA LEU A 165 11.50 3.29 -0.19
C LEU A 165 12.29 2.12 -0.79
N ARG A 166 12.97 2.32 -1.93
CA ARG A 166 13.82 1.29 -2.53
C ARG A 166 14.96 0.84 -1.58
N PRO A 167 15.77 1.73 -0.99
CA PRO A 167 16.82 1.32 -0.06
C PRO A 167 16.28 0.66 1.22
N ALA A 168 15.02 0.92 1.60
CA ALA A 168 14.41 0.20 2.72
C ALA A 168 14.19 -1.28 2.40
N PHE A 169 13.83 -1.60 1.15
CA PHE A 169 13.72 -2.98 0.70
C PHE A 169 15.09 -3.65 0.62
N ASP A 170 16.08 -2.98 0.03
CA ASP A 170 17.42 -3.56 -0.13
C ASP A 170 18.07 -3.85 1.24
N ALA A 171 17.89 -2.95 2.22
CA ALA A 171 18.47 -3.10 3.55
C ALA A 171 17.74 -4.12 4.45
N LYS A 172 16.41 -4.27 4.32
CA LYS A 172 15.59 -5.07 5.25
C LYS A 172 14.76 -6.17 4.58
N GLY A 173 14.96 -6.44 3.30
CA GLY A 173 14.25 -7.48 2.57
C GLY A 173 14.43 -8.87 3.19
N SER A 174 15.67 -9.26 3.49
CA SER A 174 15.99 -10.53 4.16
C SER A 174 15.38 -10.61 5.56
N ALA A 175 15.47 -9.53 6.34
CA ALA A 175 14.88 -9.45 7.69
C ALA A 175 13.34 -9.56 7.66
N ALA A 176 12.69 -8.97 6.65
CA ALA A 176 11.25 -9.10 6.46
C ALA A 176 10.84 -10.55 6.12
N LEU A 177 11.64 -11.27 5.33
CA LEU A 177 11.42 -12.68 5.02
C LEU A 177 11.62 -13.58 6.25
N ALA A 178 12.68 -13.34 7.02
CA ALA A 178 12.91 -14.06 8.28
C ALA A 178 11.73 -13.84 9.24
N ARG A 179 11.28 -12.58 9.38
CA ARG A 179 10.12 -12.24 10.23
C ARG A 179 8.84 -12.90 9.74
N PHE A 180 8.64 -13.01 8.43
CA PHE A 180 7.51 -13.73 7.86
C PHE A 180 7.53 -15.21 8.27
N SER A 181 8.66 -15.90 8.07
CA SER A 181 8.81 -17.32 8.38
C SER A 181 8.56 -17.63 9.87
N GLU A 182 9.16 -16.83 10.76
CA GLU A 182 8.97 -16.94 12.21
C GLU A 182 7.49 -16.74 12.62
N GLU A 183 6.87 -15.67 12.13
CA GLU A 183 5.48 -15.36 12.44
C GLU A 183 4.51 -16.38 11.85
N MET A 184 4.83 -16.95 10.69
CA MET A 184 4.08 -18.05 10.09
C MET A 184 4.11 -19.30 10.96
N GLN A 185 5.30 -19.77 11.34
CA GLN A 185 5.44 -20.94 12.21
C GLN A 185 4.69 -20.75 13.52
N LYS A 186 4.92 -19.62 14.20
CA LYS A 186 4.25 -19.27 15.47
C LYS A 186 2.73 -19.30 15.35
N ARG A 187 2.19 -18.71 14.28
CA ARG A 187 0.73 -18.65 14.09
C ARG A 187 0.13 -19.97 13.65
N THR A 188 0.84 -20.79 12.89
CA THR A 188 0.38 -22.14 12.55
C THR A 188 0.26 -22.99 13.80
N THR A 189 1.27 -22.99 14.68
CA THR A 189 1.17 -23.69 15.97
C THR A 189 0.02 -23.17 16.83
N ALA A 190 -0.20 -21.85 16.86
CA ALA A 190 -1.35 -21.27 17.57
C ALA A 190 -2.70 -21.66 16.94
N ALA A 191 -2.77 -21.80 15.61
CA ALA A 191 -3.96 -22.22 14.89
C ALA A 191 -4.28 -23.70 15.17
N ILE A 192 -3.27 -24.57 15.23
CA ILE A 192 -3.43 -25.99 15.61
C ILE A 192 -4.00 -26.10 17.02
N LYS A 193 -3.37 -25.45 18.01
CA LYS A 193 -3.86 -25.44 19.40
C LYS A 193 -5.30 -24.93 19.50
N LYS A 194 -5.64 -23.91 18.69
CA LYS A 194 -7.01 -23.39 18.64
C LYS A 194 -7.98 -24.38 18.01
N ALA A 195 -7.55 -25.12 16.99
CA ALA A 195 -8.35 -26.15 16.34
C ALA A 195 -8.63 -27.31 17.29
N GLU A 196 -7.62 -27.80 17.99
CA GLU A 196 -7.74 -28.84 19.02
C GLU A 196 -8.72 -28.40 20.12
N LYS A 197 -8.56 -27.17 20.63
CA LYS A 197 -9.48 -26.62 21.63
C LYS A 197 -10.92 -26.52 21.12
N LEU A 198 -11.12 -26.14 19.86
CA LEU A 198 -12.44 -26.03 19.25
C LEU A 198 -13.08 -27.41 19.03
N ALA A 199 -12.27 -28.41 18.66
CA ALA A 199 -12.70 -29.80 18.54
C ALA A 199 -13.12 -30.37 19.91
N ALA A 200 -12.33 -30.16 20.96
CA ALA A 200 -12.68 -30.56 22.32
C ALA A 200 -13.96 -29.86 22.83
N ALA A 201 -14.15 -28.59 22.50
CA ALA A 201 -15.37 -27.86 22.87
C ALA A 201 -16.62 -28.39 22.14
N LYS A 202 -16.50 -28.78 20.86
CA LYS A 202 -17.60 -29.41 20.10
C LYS A 202 -17.93 -30.82 20.62
N ALA A 203 -16.93 -31.58 21.09
CA ALA A 203 -17.14 -32.91 21.65
C ALA A 203 -17.89 -32.90 23.01
N ASN A 204 -17.84 -31.77 23.74
CA ASN A 204 -18.53 -31.60 25.02
C ASN A 204 -19.89 -30.89 24.91
N GLN A 205 -20.45 -30.72 23.70
CA GLN A 205 -21.81 -30.24 23.51
C GLN A 205 -22.76 -31.45 23.45
N PRO A 206 -23.73 -31.57 24.38
CA PRO A 206 -24.70 -32.67 24.39
C PRO A 206 -25.67 -32.61 23.20
#